data_AF-A0A1F4QK48-F1
#
_entry.id   AF-A0A1F4QK48-F1
#
_cell.length_a   1.000
_cell.length_b   1.000
_cell.length_c   1.000
_cell.angle_alpha   90.00
_cell.angle_beta   90.00
_cell.angle_gamma   90.00
#
_symmetry.space_group_name_H-M   'P 1'
#
loop_
_entity.id
_entity.type
_entity.pdbx_description
1 polymer ?
#
loop_
_entity_poly.entity_id
_entity_poly.type
_entity_poly.pdbx_seq_one_letter_code
_entity_poly.pdbx_strand_id
1 'polypeptide(L)' 'MVGDKASVVALTAADYATVIQHVAMLNLTGGVLYDALILRAAEGAGVDRVLTFNVDDFRRLWPDGAAKIATP' A
#
# COMPACT_ATOMS: atom_id res chain seq x y z
N MET A 1 12.53 -21.18 5.68
CA MET A 1 12.81 -19.91 5.00
C MET A 1 11.61 -19.59 4.12
N VAL A 2 10.94 -18.46 4.31
CA VAL A 2 10.17 -17.84 3.22
C VAL A 2 11.26 -17.37 2.26
N GLY A 3 11.65 -18.00 1.15
CA GLY A 3 11.05 -18.96 0.23
C GLY A 3 11.20 -18.32 -1.14
N ASP A 4 12.28 -18.64 -1.89
CA ASP A 4 12.98 -17.97 -3.03
C ASP A 4 12.21 -17.18 -4.11
N LYS A 5 10.91 -16.96 -3.99
CA LYS A 5 10.06 -16.24 -4.95
C LYS A 5 9.51 -14.90 -4.46
N ALA A 6 9.53 -14.64 -3.15
CA ALA A 6 9.03 -13.39 -2.58
C ALA A 6 9.75 -13.02 -1.28
N SER A 7 9.86 -11.72 -1.02
CA SER A 7 10.35 -11.15 0.23
C SER A 7 9.22 -10.50 1.02
N VAL A 8 9.21 -10.67 2.34
CA VAL A 8 8.27 -9.98 3.22
C VAL A 8 8.86 -8.62 3.63
N VAL A 9 8.09 -7.56 3.45
CA VAL A 9 8.43 -6.21 3.93
C VAL A 9 7.75 -5.98 5.26
N ALA A 10 8.53 -5.76 6.32
CA ALA A 10 7.99 -5.48 7.64
C ALA A 10 7.61 -4.00 7.77
N LEU A 11 6.44 -3.74 8.34
CA LEU A 11 6.00 -2.39 8.73
C LEU A 11 6.29 -2.14 10.21
N THR A 12 6.71 -0.92 10.53
CA THR A 12 6.94 -0.46 11.90
C THR A 12 5.67 0.15 12.49
N ALA A 13 5.62 0.32 13.81
CA ALA A 13 4.52 1.05 14.46
C ALA A 13 4.34 2.48 13.91
N ALA A 14 5.43 3.14 13.50
CA ALA A 14 5.37 4.45 12.87
C ALA A 14 4.67 4.41 11.51
N ASP A 15 4.92 3.37 10.71
CA ASP A 15 4.22 3.17 9.43
C ASP A 15 2.72 3.00 9.61
N TYR A 16 2.29 2.24 10.63
CA TYR A 16 0.89 2.13 10.99
C TYR A 16 0.28 3.49 11.36
N ALA A 17 0.97 4.27 12.20
CA ALA A 17 0.48 5.59 12.60
C ALA A 17 0.33 6.54 11.40
N THR A 18 1.32 6.58 10.50
CA THR A 18 1.26 7.36 9.26
C THR A 18 0.09 6.93 8.37
N VAL A 19 -0.12 5.62 8.19
CA VAL A 19 -1.21 5.11 7.35
C VAL A 19 -2.58 5.43 7.95
N ILE A 20 -2.75 5.28 9.27
CA ILE A 20 -4.00 5.63 9.95
C ILE A 20 -4.30 7.13 9.78
N GLN A 21 -3.30 7.99 9.93
CA GLN A 21 -3.45 9.44 9.73
C GLN A 21 -3.83 9.78 8.28
N HIS A 22 -3.17 9.18 7.30
CA HIS A 22 -3.47 9.38 5.87
C HIS A 22 -4.90 8.98 5.52
N VAL A 23 -5.32 7.78 5.92
CA VAL A 23 -6.67 7.27 5.67
C VAL A 23 -7.73 8.13 6.38
N ALA A 24 -7.45 8.59 7.60
CA ALA A 24 -8.33 9.52 8.31
C ALA A 24 -8.46 10.87 7.60
N MET A 25 -7.37 11.44 7.08
CA MET A 25 -7.39 12.68 6.29
C MET A 25 -8.23 12.56 5.01
N LEU A 26 -8.26 11.38 4.41
CA LEU A 26 -9.09 11.09 3.23
C LEU A 26 -10.55 10.75 3.59
N ASN A 27 -10.92 10.86 4.87
CA ASN A 27 -12.23 10.49 5.42
C ASN A 27 -12.65 9.06 5.03
N LEU A 28 -11.67 8.15 5.03
CA LEU A 28 -11.82 6.76 4.66
C LEU A 28 -11.90 5.89 5.92
N THR A 29 -12.75 4.87 5.90
CA THR A 29 -12.89 3.90 7.00
C THR A 29 -13.10 2.48 6.46
N GLY A 30 -12.80 1.47 7.28
CA GLY A 30 -13.00 0.07 6.92
C GLY A 30 -11.79 -0.58 6.23
N GLY A 31 -12.06 -1.53 5.33
CA GLY A 31 -11.05 -2.42 4.73
C GLY A 31 -9.96 -1.71 3.92
N VAL A 32 -10.22 -0.49 3.44
CA VAL A 32 -9.28 0.37 2.72
C VAL A 32 -8.00 0.69 3.51
N LEU A 33 -8.02 0.54 4.84
CA LEU A 33 -6.83 0.65 5.68
C LEU A 33 -5.76 -0.40 5.31
N TYR A 34 -6.16 -1.61 4.93
CA TYR A 34 -5.22 -2.66 4.53
C TYR A 34 -4.59 -2.36 3.17
N ASP A 35 -5.36 -1.81 2.23
CA ASP A 35 -4.83 -1.36 0.94
C ASP A 35 -3.79 -0.25 1.14
N ALA A 36 -4.04 0.68 2.07
CA ALA A 36 -3.08 1.73 2.42
C ALA A 36 -1.80 1.18 3.10
N LEU A 37 -1.91 0.14 3.94
CA LEU A 37 -0.74 -0.54 4.52
C LEU A 37 0.10 -1.26 3.44
N ILE A 38 -0.55 -1.89 2.46
CA ILE A 38 0.13 -2.52 1.32
C ILE A 38 0.90 -1.46 0.52
N LEU A 39 0.28 -0.31 0.26
CA LEU A 39 0.91 0.81 -0.43
C LEU A 39 2.09 1.38 0.36
N ARG A 40 1.98 1.48 1.69
CA ARG A 40 3.08 1.91 2.55
C ARG A 40 4.29 0.96 2.48
N ALA A 41 4.04 -0.34 2.46
CA ALA A 41 5.09 -1.34 2.27
C ALA A 41 5.73 -1.23 0.88
N ALA A 42 4.93 -1.06 -0.17
CA ALA A 42 5.40 -0.90 -1.54
C ALA A 42 6.26 0.35 -1.73
N GLU A 43 5.84 1.48 -1.15
CA GLU A 43 6.59 2.74 -1.14
C GLU A 43 7.94 2.57 -0.43
N GLY A 44 7.92 2.03 0.80
CA GLY A 44 9.14 1.83 1.59
C GLY A 44 10.13 0.85 0.96
N ALA A 45 9.64 -0.15 0.22
CA ALA A 45 10.47 -1.10 -0.53
C ALA A 45 10.91 -0.60 -1.91
N GLY A 46 10.42 0.56 -2.36
CA GLY A 46 10.81 1.16 -3.65
C GLY A 46 10.42 0.33 -4.87
N VAL A 47 9.31 -0.41 -4.82
CA VAL A 47 8.93 -1.34 -5.89
C VAL A 47 8.64 -0.62 -7.22
N ASP A 48 8.86 -1.34 -8.32
CA ASP A 48 8.56 -0.86 -9.67
C ASP A 48 7.05 -0.85 -9.96
N ARG A 49 6.33 -1.85 -9.44
CA ARG A 49 4.89 -2.04 -9.67
C ARG A 49 4.18 -2.55 -8.43
N VAL A 50 2.92 -2.16 -8.29
CA VAL A 50 1.96 -2.70 -7.33
C VAL A 50 0.86 -3.40 -8.12
N LEU A 51 0.72 -4.71 -7.93
CA LEU A 51 -0.30 -5.52 -8.58
C LEU A 51 -1.53 -5.64 -7.69
N THR A 52 -2.70 -5.30 -8.21
CA THR A 52 -3.97 -5.37 -7.47
C THR A 52 -5.15 -5.57 -8.41
N PHE A 53 -6.18 -6.25 -7.93
CA PHE A 53 -7.49 -6.27 -8.59
C PHE A 53 -8.36 -5.07 -8.17
N ASN A 54 -7.98 -4.33 -7.12
CA ASN A 54 -8.68 -3.14 -6.61
C ASN A 54 -7.98 -1.84 -7.05
N VAL A 55 -7.84 -1.65 -8.36
CA VAL A 55 -7.00 -0.57 -8.94
C VAL A 55 -7.48 0.82 -8.53
N ASP A 56 -8.80 1.04 -8.49
CA ASP A 56 -9.36 2.37 -8.25
C ASP A 56 -9.12 2.84 -6.81
N ASP A 57 -9.29 1.95 -5.82
CA ASP A 57 -9.00 2.29 -4.43
C ASP A 57 -7.50 2.52 -4.22
N PHE A 58 -6.64 1.72 -4.83
CA PHE A 58 -5.19 1.91 -4.75
C PHE A 58 -4.76 3.26 -5.35
N ARG A 59 -5.33 3.66 -6.50
CA ARG A 59 -5.04 4.96 -7.13
C ARG A 59 -5.57 6.13 -6.30
N ARG A 60 -6.74 5.97 -5.68
CA ARG A 60 -7.29 6.97 -4.76
C ARG A 60 -6.40 7.17 -3.53
N LEU A 61 -5.81 6.09 -3.01
CA LEU A 61 -4.94 6.12 -1.84
C LEU A 61 -3.52 6.64 -2.13
N TRP A 62 -3.00 6.40 -3.34
CA TRP A 62 -1.67 6.84 -3.75
C TRP A 62 -1.66 7.49 -5.14
N PRO A 63 -2.19 8.72 -5.26
CA PRO A 63 -2.26 9.42 -6.54
C PRO A 63 -0.89 9.62 -7.18
N ASP A 64 0.13 9.97 -6.39
CA ASP A 64 1.50 10.20 -6.87
C ASP A 64 2.17 8.91 -7.39
N GLY A 65 1.72 7.74 -6.91
CA GLY A 65 2.18 6.43 -7.36
C GLY A 65 1.25 5.75 -8.36
N ALA A 66 0.22 6.44 -8.87
CA ALA A 66 -0.80 5.85 -9.74
C ALA A 66 -0.24 5.12 -10.97
N ALA A 67 0.88 5.62 -11.52
CA ALA A 67 1.57 5.03 -12.67
C ALA A 67 2.24 3.67 -12.35
N LYS A 68 2.45 3.35 -11.07
CA LYS A 68 3.00 2.06 -10.62
C LYS A 68 1.93 0.99 -10.40
N ILE A 69 0.65 1.37 -10.36
CA ILE A 69 -0.46 0.44 -10.09
C ILE A 69 -0.90 -0.23 -11.39
N ALA A 70 -0.92 -1.56 -11.39
CA ALA A 70 -1.34 -2.37 -12.52
C ALA A 70 -2.22 -3.55 -12.09
N THR A 71 -3.03 -4.05 -13.01
CA THR A 71 -3.70 -5.35 -12.84
C THR A 71 -2.68 -6.47 -13.06
N PRO A 72 -2.78 -7.61 -12.35
CA PRO A 72 -1.97 -8.80 -12.62
C PRO A 72 -2.06 -9.31 -14.05
#